data_AF-A0A6H0TAS1-F1
#
_entry.id   AF-A0A6H0TAS1-F1
#
_cell.length_a   1.000
_cell.length_b   1.000
_cell.length_c   1.000
_cell.angle_alpha   90.00
_cell.angle_beta   90.00
_cell.angle_gamma   90.00
#
_symmetry.space_group_name_H-M   'P 1'
#
loop_
_entity.id
_entity.type
_entity.pdbx_description
1 polymer ?
#
loop_
_entity_poly.entity_id
_entity_poly.type
_entity_poly.pdbx_seq_one_letter_code
_entity_poly.pdbx_strand_id
1 'polypeptide(L)'
;MKKFVKKAWPFAVVASLAVTSVATWNFTRSSEVNADESGSNAKIKNVIVLIGDGMGPSYMTAHRYMKDNPKTFEMESTEFDKHLVGTQKTYPEDEHENITDSASAATAMSAGIKTYNAAIAVDNDKAEVKTVLEQAKEKGKSTGLVATSEITHATPAAFGAHDISRKNMDAIANDYFDEKIKGKHKVDVMLGGGVKNFVRKDRNLTEEFKKSGYSYVTDRDQLLNDKNDQILGLFAPGGLDKMIDRNEKTPSLEEMTNAAIERLNKNKNGFFLMVEGSQIDWAGHDNDIVGAMSEMEDFEKAFKAAIEFAKKDKNTLVVATADHATGGLSLGANGEYNFKVDPIKAAKRTPDFMANEIAKGANVEETLKKYIDLQLTPEEIKAVNDIAPSKDVTKIDNAIEDIFNKRSVTGWTTGGHTGEDVNVYAFGPGKYLFSGVQENTNIAKRVFDIVGGGDPNKGRR
;
A
#
# COMPACT_ATOMS: atom_id res chain seq x y z
N MET A 1 15.12 82.61 -40.23
CA MET A 1 15.47 81.28 -40.76
C MET A 1 14.23 80.38 -40.72
N LYS A 2 13.87 79.80 -41.88
CA LYS A 2 12.91 78.70 -42.20
C LYS A 2 11.50 78.74 -41.56
N LYS A 3 10.44 79.26 -42.22
CA LYS A 3 9.54 78.74 -43.31
C LYS A 3 8.41 77.77 -42.87
N PHE A 4 7.17 78.25 -43.05
CA PHE A 4 5.86 77.62 -43.44
C PHE A 4 5.31 76.40 -42.65
N VAL A 5 4.18 76.49 -41.91
CA VAL A 5 2.72 76.53 -42.26
C VAL A 5 2.12 75.17 -42.66
N LYS A 6 1.14 74.66 -41.88
CA LYS A 6 -0.26 74.43 -42.31
C LYS A 6 -1.19 73.98 -41.15
N LYS A 7 -2.42 74.51 -41.20
CA LYS A 7 -3.58 74.34 -40.32
C LYS A 7 -4.23 72.94 -40.44
N ALA A 8 -4.90 72.48 -39.38
CA ALA A 8 -6.31 72.03 -39.40
C ALA A 8 -6.82 71.82 -37.96
N TRP A 9 -8.10 72.15 -37.75
CA TRP A 9 -8.85 72.11 -36.48
C TRP A 9 -10.03 71.12 -36.67
N PRO A 10 -11.03 71.08 -35.76
CA PRO A 10 -11.32 70.14 -34.66
C PRO A 10 -12.38 69.06 -35.00
N PHE A 11 -12.85 68.29 -34.00
CA PHE A 11 -14.23 67.77 -33.73
C PHE A 11 -14.13 66.47 -32.89
N ALA A 12 -14.60 66.47 -31.63
CA ALA A 12 -15.86 65.86 -31.15
C ALA A 12 -15.85 64.31 -31.19
N VAL A 13 -16.23 63.57 -30.15
CA VAL A 13 -17.57 63.53 -29.55
C VAL A 13 -17.51 62.90 -28.14
N VAL A 14 -18.35 63.45 -27.25
CA VAL A 14 -18.77 62.96 -25.94
C VAL A 14 -19.67 61.73 -26.08
N ALA A 15 -19.41 60.65 -25.33
CA ALA A 15 -20.34 59.65 -24.77
C ALA A 15 -19.51 58.39 -24.45
N SER A 16 -19.60 57.69 -23.34
CA SER A 16 -20.57 57.65 -22.25
C SER A 16 -19.93 56.83 -21.12
N LEU A 17 -19.89 57.40 -19.92
CA LEU A 17 -19.64 56.70 -18.65
C LEU A 17 -20.82 55.77 -18.36
N ALA A 18 -20.72 54.51 -18.77
CA ALA A 18 -21.47 53.40 -18.22
C ALA A 18 -20.80 52.11 -18.67
N VAL A 19 -20.74 51.11 -17.79
CA VAL A 19 -20.21 49.75 -18.03
C VAL A 19 -18.69 49.58 -17.78
N THR A 20 -18.22 49.95 -16.58
CA THR A 20 -16.98 49.38 -16.00
C THR A 20 -17.24 48.66 -14.67
N SER A 21 -18.43 48.10 -14.49
CA SER A 21 -18.82 47.30 -13.32
C SER A 21 -19.42 45.92 -13.65
N VAL A 22 -19.28 45.44 -14.90
CA VAL A 22 -19.80 44.11 -15.32
C VAL A 22 -18.72 43.24 -15.99
N ALA A 23 -17.43 43.56 -15.80
CA ALA A 23 -16.32 42.77 -16.37
C ALA A 23 -15.50 41.99 -15.32
N THR A 24 -15.87 42.03 -14.04
CA THR A 24 -15.15 41.36 -12.94
C THR A 24 -15.92 40.23 -12.26
N TRP A 25 -17.13 39.87 -12.75
CA TRP A 25 -17.93 38.81 -12.14
C TRP A 25 -17.90 37.45 -12.86
N ASN A 26 -17.10 37.30 -13.93
CA ASN A 26 -16.97 36.04 -14.67
C ASN A 26 -15.57 35.39 -14.62
N PHE A 27 -14.68 35.86 -13.74
CA PHE A 27 -13.33 35.26 -13.58
C PHE A 27 -13.17 34.36 -12.35
N THR A 28 -14.25 34.05 -11.64
CA THR A 28 -14.30 32.99 -10.64
C THR A 28 -15.36 31.97 -11.04
N ARG A 29 -15.13 31.29 -12.16
CA ARG A 29 -15.64 29.94 -12.34
C ARG A 29 -14.46 29.04 -12.05
N SER A 30 -14.50 28.40 -10.88
CA SER A 30 -13.70 27.24 -10.58
C SER A 30 -13.65 26.37 -11.83
N SER A 31 -12.46 26.18 -12.39
CA SER A 31 -12.20 25.05 -13.24
C SER A 31 -12.33 23.81 -12.36
N GLU A 32 -13.56 23.37 -12.10
CA GLU A 32 -13.80 21.95 -11.95
C GLU A 32 -13.22 21.34 -13.22
N VAL A 33 -12.13 20.59 -13.03
CA VAL A 33 -11.62 19.71 -14.07
C VAL A 33 -12.73 18.70 -14.31
N ASN A 34 -13.62 19.02 -15.25
CA ASN A 34 -14.47 18.02 -15.85
C ASN A 34 -13.51 17.03 -16.50
N ALA A 35 -13.34 15.87 -15.87
CA ALA A 35 -12.67 14.75 -16.48
C ALA A 35 -13.40 14.48 -17.80
N ASP A 36 -12.69 14.63 -18.92
CA ASP A 36 -13.18 14.24 -20.23
C ASP A 36 -13.75 12.82 -20.12
N GLU A 37 -15.07 12.68 -20.29
CA GLU A 37 -15.80 11.41 -20.35
C GLU A 37 -15.46 10.63 -21.63
N SER A 38 -14.19 10.54 -22.01
CA SER A 38 -13.71 9.49 -22.91
C SER A 38 -13.44 8.21 -22.13
N GLY A 39 -14.40 7.83 -21.29
CA GLY A 39 -14.45 6.52 -20.66
C GLY A 39 -14.62 5.48 -21.76
N SER A 40 -13.57 4.71 -22.01
CA SER A 40 -13.67 3.45 -22.76
C SER A 40 -14.92 2.69 -22.30
N ASN A 41 -15.86 2.41 -23.21
CA ASN A 41 -17.03 1.54 -23.00
C ASN A 41 -16.65 0.08 -22.65
N ALA A 42 -15.38 -0.20 -22.30
CA ALA A 42 -14.92 -1.50 -21.89
C ALA A 42 -15.50 -1.88 -20.52
N LYS A 43 -16.22 -3.00 -20.50
CA LYS A 43 -16.79 -3.60 -19.29
C LYS A 43 -15.67 -4.06 -18.35
N ILE A 44 -15.62 -3.51 -17.15
CA ILE A 44 -14.70 -3.96 -16.10
C ILE A 44 -15.13 -5.36 -15.63
N LYS A 45 -14.25 -6.34 -15.82
CA LYS A 45 -14.44 -7.73 -15.35
C LYS A 45 -13.62 -8.02 -14.11
N ASN A 46 -12.41 -7.48 -14.05
CA ASN A 46 -11.46 -7.75 -12.98
C ASN A 46 -11.16 -6.47 -12.22
N VAL A 47 -11.04 -6.58 -10.91
CA VAL A 47 -10.61 -5.49 -10.03
C VAL A 47 -9.42 -5.99 -9.22
N ILE A 48 -8.31 -5.26 -9.28
CA ILE A 48 -7.13 -5.48 -8.44
C ILE A 48 -6.96 -4.23 -7.58
N VAL A 49 -7.01 -4.42 -6.26
CA VAL A 49 -6.71 -3.38 -5.28
C VAL A 49 -5.35 -3.69 -4.66
N LEU A 50 -4.42 -2.75 -4.74
CA LEU A 50 -3.11 -2.87 -4.10
C LEU A 50 -2.98 -1.86 -2.97
N ILE A 51 -2.51 -2.30 -1.81
CA ILE A 51 -2.35 -1.47 -0.61
C ILE A 51 -0.89 -1.54 -0.18
N GLY A 52 -0.18 -0.42 -0.22
CA GLY A 52 1.10 -0.28 0.47
C GLY A 52 0.81 0.18 1.89
N ASP A 53 0.83 -0.74 2.86
CA ASP A 53 0.53 -0.42 4.26
C ASP A 53 1.51 0.67 4.75
N GLY A 54 1.03 1.77 5.32
CA GLY A 54 1.88 2.88 5.79
C GLY A 54 2.58 3.71 4.70
N MET A 55 2.27 3.48 3.41
CA MET A 55 2.93 4.11 2.25
C MET A 55 2.48 5.56 2.00
N GLY A 56 2.84 6.47 2.91
CA GLY A 56 2.57 7.90 2.78
C GLY A 56 3.30 8.59 1.61
N PRO A 57 2.95 9.84 1.25
CA PRO A 57 3.55 10.58 0.13
C PRO A 57 5.09 10.70 0.19
N SER A 58 5.67 10.76 1.39
CA SER A 58 7.12 10.79 1.58
C SER A 58 7.81 9.52 1.10
N TYR A 59 7.21 8.33 1.33
CA TYR A 59 7.75 7.05 0.87
C TYR A 59 7.83 7.01 -0.65
N MET A 60 6.79 7.50 -1.34
CA MET A 60 6.76 7.59 -2.81
C MET A 60 7.91 8.44 -3.34
N THR A 61 8.19 9.55 -2.68
CA THR A 61 9.26 10.46 -3.07
C THR A 61 10.63 9.87 -2.75
N ALA A 62 10.79 9.24 -1.58
CA ALA A 62 12.02 8.55 -1.17
C ALA A 62 12.39 7.46 -2.19
N HIS A 63 11.40 6.67 -2.58
CA HIS A 63 11.56 5.61 -3.57
C HIS A 63 11.96 6.14 -4.95
N ARG A 64 11.44 7.31 -5.34
CA ARG A 64 11.87 7.99 -6.57
C ARG A 64 13.35 8.37 -6.51
N TYR A 65 13.82 8.93 -5.39
CA TYR A 65 15.24 9.21 -5.18
C TYR A 65 16.10 7.93 -5.22
N MET A 66 15.60 6.81 -4.68
CA MET A 66 16.31 5.53 -4.76
C MET A 66 16.54 5.08 -6.20
N LYS A 67 15.63 5.40 -7.11
CA LYS A 67 15.68 5.02 -8.53
C LYS A 67 16.34 6.04 -9.46
N ASP A 68 16.57 7.25 -8.96
CA ASP A 68 17.18 8.33 -9.74
C ASP A 68 18.58 7.94 -10.24
N ASN A 69 18.83 8.26 -11.51
CA ASN A 69 20.14 8.16 -12.12
C ASN A 69 20.81 9.54 -12.13
N PRO A 70 21.83 9.79 -11.29
CA PRO A 70 22.44 11.11 -11.16
C PRO A 70 23.17 11.60 -12.44
N LYS A 71 23.20 10.78 -13.50
CA LYS A 71 23.75 11.13 -14.82
C LYS A 71 22.71 11.74 -15.76
N THR A 72 21.42 11.68 -15.43
CA THR A 72 20.34 12.29 -16.21
C THR A 72 20.01 13.68 -15.68
N PHE A 73 19.42 14.52 -16.52
CA PHE A 73 19.03 15.89 -16.14
C PHE A 73 17.67 15.91 -15.41
N GLU A 74 16.73 15.09 -15.88
CA GLU A 74 15.43 14.90 -15.26
C GLU A 74 15.43 13.60 -14.48
N MET A 75 14.89 13.64 -13.26
CA MET A 75 14.71 12.47 -12.42
C MET A 75 13.75 11.47 -13.07
N GLU A 76 14.11 10.19 -13.02
CA GLU A 76 13.28 9.14 -13.59
C GLU A 76 11.94 8.97 -12.86
N SER A 77 10.90 8.66 -13.65
CA SER A 77 9.59 8.29 -13.11
C SER A 77 9.56 6.83 -12.65
N THR A 78 8.99 6.60 -11.47
CA THR A 78 8.60 5.27 -11.00
C THR A 78 7.40 4.74 -11.79
N GLU A 79 7.04 3.45 -11.61
CA GLU A 79 5.79 2.95 -12.18
C GLU A 79 4.57 3.67 -11.56
N PHE A 80 4.61 4.05 -10.28
CA PHE A 80 3.54 4.80 -9.62
C PHE A 80 3.29 6.17 -10.24
N ASP A 81 4.34 6.92 -10.56
CA ASP A 81 4.23 8.29 -11.09
C ASP A 81 3.39 8.36 -12.38
N LYS A 82 3.39 7.29 -13.17
CA LYS A 82 2.65 7.19 -14.43
C LYS A 82 1.14 7.05 -14.24
N HIS A 83 0.70 6.64 -13.05
CA HIS A 83 -0.69 6.24 -12.76
C HIS A 83 -1.31 7.00 -11.60
N LEU A 84 -0.66 8.06 -11.08
CA LEU A 84 -1.24 8.90 -10.04
C LEU A 84 -2.51 9.60 -10.57
N VAL A 85 -3.61 9.46 -9.83
CA VAL A 85 -4.91 10.07 -10.20
C VAL A 85 -5.47 10.99 -9.12
N GLY A 86 -5.13 10.78 -7.85
CA GLY A 86 -5.69 11.55 -6.76
C GLY A 86 -5.06 11.25 -5.40
N THR A 87 -5.76 11.66 -4.34
CA THR A 87 -5.41 11.38 -2.94
C THR A 87 -6.66 10.95 -2.18
N GLN A 88 -6.48 10.27 -1.05
CA GLN A 88 -7.56 9.89 -0.14
C GLN A 88 -7.28 10.26 1.32
N LYS A 89 -8.34 10.62 2.02
CA LYS A 89 -8.34 10.83 3.48
C LYS A 89 -8.50 9.51 4.22
N THR A 90 -7.79 9.37 5.32
CA THR A 90 -7.57 8.07 5.99
C THR A 90 -8.27 7.94 7.35
N TYR A 91 -8.64 9.05 8.00
CA TYR A 91 -9.21 9.08 9.36
C TYR A 91 -10.30 8.03 9.67
N PRO A 92 -10.36 7.48 10.90
CA PRO A 92 -11.39 6.51 11.30
C PRO A 92 -12.66 7.21 11.84
N GLU A 93 -13.69 6.44 12.16
CA GLU A 93 -14.80 6.90 13.02
C GLU A 93 -14.62 6.26 14.40
N ASP A 94 -13.61 6.73 15.12
CA ASP A 94 -13.21 6.24 16.44
C ASP A 94 -13.41 7.34 17.51
N GLU A 95 -13.83 6.97 18.72
CA GLU A 95 -14.12 7.91 19.81
C GLU A 95 -12.85 8.52 20.42
N HIS A 96 -11.72 7.83 20.33
CA HIS A 96 -10.49 8.18 21.03
C HIS A 96 -9.34 8.54 20.09
N GLU A 97 -9.33 7.99 18.88
CA GLU A 97 -8.22 8.13 17.94
C GLU A 97 -8.67 8.78 16.64
N ASN A 98 -8.10 9.92 16.28
CA ASN A 98 -8.37 10.57 14.99
C ASN A 98 -7.40 10.14 13.87
N ILE A 99 -6.39 9.32 14.21
CA ILE A 99 -5.45 8.69 13.29
C ILE A 99 -5.87 7.22 13.16
N THR A 100 -6.02 6.76 11.93
CA THR A 100 -6.53 5.41 11.64
C THR A 100 -5.49 4.37 11.97
N ASP A 101 -5.93 3.17 12.33
CA ASP A 101 -5.11 1.96 12.21
C ASP A 101 -5.42 1.23 10.88
N SER A 102 -4.59 0.24 10.53
CA SER A 102 -4.76 -0.54 9.30
C SER A 102 -6.12 -1.25 9.23
N ALA A 103 -6.69 -1.66 10.37
CA ALA A 103 -7.95 -2.38 10.42
C ALA A 103 -9.15 -1.50 10.03
N SER A 104 -9.28 -0.31 10.62
CA SER A 104 -10.35 0.62 10.27
C SER A 104 -10.19 1.18 8.85
N ALA A 105 -8.95 1.45 8.42
CA ALA A 105 -8.68 1.89 7.06
C ALA A 105 -8.99 0.81 6.01
N ALA A 106 -8.59 -0.45 6.26
CA ALA A 106 -8.90 -1.56 5.37
C ALA A 106 -10.40 -1.87 5.36
N THR A 107 -11.09 -1.77 6.50
CA THR A 107 -12.56 -1.88 6.57
C THR A 107 -13.25 -0.80 5.74
N ALA A 108 -12.73 0.43 5.76
CA ALA A 108 -13.24 1.47 4.88
C ALA A 108 -13.05 1.14 3.40
N MET A 109 -11.88 0.64 3.02
CA MET A 109 -11.57 0.27 1.63
C MET A 109 -12.24 -1.04 1.17
N SER A 110 -12.68 -1.90 2.09
CA SER A 110 -13.32 -3.18 1.78
C SER A 110 -14.85 -3.14 1.87
N ALA A 111 -15.41 -2.36 2.79
CA ALA A 111 -16.85 -2.34 3.10
C ALA A 111 -17.52 -0.97 2.88
N GLY A 112 -16.75 0.10 2.65
CA GLY A 112 -17.30 1.40 2.26
C GLY A 112 -17.89 2.22 3.42
N ILE A 113 -17.55 1.87 4.66
CA ILE A 113 -17.97 2.58 5.86
C ILE A 113 -16.75 2.99 6.68
N LYS A 114 -16.85 4.06 7.46
CA LYS A 114 -15.88 4.31 8.53
C LYS A 114 -16.24 3.42 9.71
N THR A 115 -15.28 3.16 10.59
CA THR A 115 -15.44 2.35 11.79
C THR A 115 -14.31 2.71 12.78
N TYR A 116 -14.34 2.11 13.97
CA TYR A 116 -13.35 2.29 15.03
C TYR A 116 -12.04 1.53 14.73
N ASN A 117 -10.92 1.99 15.31
CA ASN A 117 -9.63 1.33 15.16
C ASN A 117 -9.66 -0.09 15.72
N ALA A 118 -8.97 -1.03 15.05
CA ALA A 118 -8.99 -2.47 15.27
C ALA A 118 -10.21 -3.23 14.71
N ALA A 119 -11.25 -2.58 14.18
CA ALA A 119 -12.39 -3.26 13.58
C ALA A 119 -12.05 -3.99 12.27
N ILE A 120 -12.48 -5.24 12.13
CA ILE A 120 -12.33 -6.06 10.92
C ILE A 120 -13.72 -6.26 10.30
N ALA A 121 -14.04 -5.47 9.28
CA ALA A 121 -15.30 -5.55 8.53
C ALA A 121 -16.56 -5.59 9.42
N VAL A 122 -16.56 -4.78 10.48
CA VAL A 122 -17.72 -4.48 11.32
C VAL A 122 -17.94 -2.97 11.39
N ASP A 123 -19.19 -2.55 11.58
CA ASP A 123 -19.54 -1.15 11.84
C ASP A 123 -19.33 -0.78 13.33
N ASN A 124 -19.62 0.47 13.69
CA ASN A 124 -19.44 0.95 15.07
C ASN A 124 -20.39 0.30 16.08
N ASP A 125 -21.48 -0.32 15.62
CA ASP A 125 -22.37 -1.17 16.42
C ASP A 125 -21.85 -2.62 16.53
N LYS A 126 -20.66 -2.90 16.00
CA LYS A 126 -19.99 -4.21 15.95
C LYS A 126 -20.74 -5.25 15.11
N ALA A 127 -21.60 -4.80 14.21
CA ALA A 127 -22.32 -5.68 13.31
C ALA A 127 -21.54 -5.86 12.01
N GLU A 128 -21.47 -7.10 11.52
CA GLU A 128 -20.78 -7.46 10.28
C GLU A 128 -21.28 -6.62 9.10
N VAL A 129 -20.35 -6.14 8.27
CA VAL A 129 -20.64 -5.40 7.04
C VAL A 129 -20.10 -6.15 5.84
N LYS A 130 -20.90 -6.21 4.77
CA LYS A 130 -20.51 -6.96 3.57
C LYS A 130 -19.27 -6.34 2.93
N THR A 131 -18.30 -7.15 2.52
CA THR A 131 -17.10 -6.66 1.82
C THR A 131 -17.22 -6.77 0.30
N VAL A 132 -16.39 -6.02 -0.42
CA VAL A 132 -16.28 -6.10 -1.89
C VAL A 132 -15.85 -7.49 -2.38
N LEU A 133 -15.06 -8.21 -1.59
CA LEU A 133 -14.64 -9.58 -1.90
C LEU A 133 -15.85 -10.51 -1.85
N GLU A 134 -16.68 -10.38 -0.82
CA GLU A 134 -17.90 -11.17 -0.67
C GLU A 134 -18.91 -10.89 -1.78
N GLN A 135 -19.11 -9.60 -2.10
CA GLN A 135 -19.97 -9.22 -3.22
C GLN A 135 -19.44 -9.77 -4.55
N ALA A 136 -18.12 -9.74 -4.77
CA ALA A 136 -17.50 -10.37 -5.94
C ALA A 136 -17.80 -11.87 -5.99
N LYS A 137 -17.64 -12.57 -4.87
CA LYS A 137 -17.93 -14.00 -4.77
C LYS A 137 -19.40 -14.33 -5.02
N GLU A 138 -20.32 -13.53 -4.48
CA GLU A 138 -21.77 -13.69 -4.70
C GLU A 138 -22.15 -13.54 -6.18
N LYS A 139 -21.45 -12.66 -6.90
CA LYS A 139 -21.58 -12.45 -8.35
C LYS A 139 -20.82 -13.50 -9.19
N GLY A 140 -20.27 -14.52 -8.56
CA GLY A 140 -19.62 -15.65 -9.23
C GLY A 140 -18.24 -15.35 -9.78
N LYS A 141 -17.59 -14.28 -9.29
CA LYS A 141 -16.18 -13.99 -9.55
C LYS A 141 -15.29 -14.84 -8.65
N SER A 142 -14.04 -15.03 -9.07
CA SER A 142 -13.01 -15.59 -8.18
C SER A 142 -12.43 -14.50 -7.29
N THR A 143 -11.88 -14.88 -6.14
CA THR A 143 -11.43 -13.95 -5.11
C THR A 143 -10.06 -14.33 -4.56
N GLY A 144 -9.20 -13.36 -4.30
CA GLY A 144 -7.89 -13.63 -3.69
C GLY A 144 -7.37 -12.53 -2.78
N LEU A 145 -6.53 -12.95 -1.85
CA LEU A 145 -5.80 -12.14 -0.88
C LEU A 145 -4.31 -12.50 -0.98
N VAL A 146 -3.46 -11.49 -1.11
CA VAL A 146 -2.01 -11.62 -1.13
C VAL A 146 -1.41 -10.58 -0.18
N ALA A 147 -0.50 -10.97 0.71
CA ALA A 147 0.13 -10.07 1.67
C ALA A 147 1.56 -10.52 2.00
N THR A 148 2.43 -9.57 2.41
CA THR A 148 3.75 -9.90 2.97
C THR A 148 3.75 -10.03 4.49
N SER A 149 2.66 -9.68 5.17
CA SER A 149 2.39 -10.03 6.57
C SER A 149 1.74 -11.42 6.70
N GLU A 150 1.28 -11.78 7.90
CA GLU A 150 0.30 -12.84 8.07
C GLU A 150 -0.93 -12.58 7.19
N ILE A 151 -1.46 -13.62 6.56
CA ILE A 151 -2.68 -13.47 5.76
C ILE A 151 -3.92 -13.15 6.62
N THR A 152 -3.81 -13.30 7.94
CA THR A 152 -4.82 -12.93 8.96
C THR A 152 -4.56 -11.55 9.57
N HIS A 153 -3.55 -10.81 9.09
CA HIS A 153 -3.31 -9.44 9.51
C HIS A 153 -4.45 -8.51 9.06
N ALA A 154 -4.51 -7.31 9.64
CA ALA A 154 -5.67 -6.43 9.57
C ALA A 154 -6.18 -6.16 8.15
N THR A 155 -5.28 -5.83 7.23
CA THR A 155 -5.65 -5.49 5.85
C THR A 155 -6.29 -6.66 5.11
N PRO A 156 -5.66 -7.84 4.93
CA PRO A 156 -6.32 -8.98 4.30
C PRO A 156 -7.56 -9.45 5.07
N ALA A 157 -7.53 -9.42 6.40
CA ALA A 157 -8.65 -9.81 7.23
C ALA A 157 -9.90 -8.99 6.94
N ALA A 158 -9.78 -7.65 6.83
CA ALA A 158 -10.92 -6.77 6.57
C ALA A 158 -11.58 -6.99 5.20
N PHE A 159 -10.94 -7.70 4.27
CA PHE A 159 -11.58 -8.11 3.02
C PHE A 159 -12.26 -9.49 3.10
N GLY A 160 -11.81 -10.39 3.97
CA GLY A 160 -12.23 -11.80 3.94
C GLY A 160 -12.84 -12.37 5.23
N ALA A 161 -12.85 -11.64 6.34
CA ALA A 161 -13.32 -12.08 7.65
C ALA A 161 -14.08 -10.95 8.37
N HIS A 162 -14.71 -11.26 9.50
CA HIS A 162 -15.39 -10.27 10.33
C HIS A 162 -15.04 -10.48 11.81
N ASP A 163 -14.41 -9.50 12.42
CA ASP A 163 -14.10 -9.57 13.85
C ASP A 163 -14.10 -8.18 14.48
N ILE A 164 -14.55 -8.09 15.73
CA ILE A 164 -14.55 -6.86 16.50
C ILE A 164 -13.12 -6.38 16.86
N SER A 165 -12.11 -7.22 16.68
CA SER A 165 -10.71 -6.86 16.93
C SER A 165 -9.74 -7.58 16.01
N ARG A 166 -8.85 -6.80 15.38
CA ARG A 166 -7.68 -7.27 14.60
C ARG A 166 -6.75 -8.23 15.37
N LYS A 167 -6.83 -8.23 16.70
CA LYS A 167 -6.02 -9.10 17.56
C LYS A 167 -6.48 -10.55 17.56
N ASN A 168 -7.70 -10.84 17.09
CA ASN A 168 -8.29 -12.18 17.06
C ASN A 168 -7.86 -12.97 15.81
N MET A 169 -6.57 -12.98 15.48
CA MET A 169 -6.04 -13.58 14.23
C MET A 169 -6.37 -15.07 14.07
N ASP A 170 -6.56 -15.79 15.18
CA ASP A 170 -7.00 -17.19 15.17
C ASP A 170 -8.49 -17.34 14.81
N ALA A 171 -9.35 -16.41 15.25
CA ALA A 171 -10.75 -16.36 14.84
C ALA A 171 -10.86 -15.96 13.36
N ILE A 172 -10.11 -14.94 12.93
CA ILE A 172 -10.01 -14.53 11.53
C ILE A 172 -9.55 -15.70 10.63
N ALA A 173 -8.60 -16.52 11.10
CA ALA A 173 -8.20 -17.73 10.37
C ALA A 173 -9.35 -18.74 10.24
N ASN A 174 -10.19 -18.89 11.29
CA ASN A 174 -11.38 -19.73 11.24
C ASN A 174 -12.38 -19.20 10.21
N ASP A 175 -12.64 -17.89 10.17
CA ASP A 175 -13.61 -17.27 9.25
C ASP A 175 -13.26 -17.54 7.78
N TYR A 176 -11.96 -17.51 7.42
CA TYR A 176 -11.52 -17.87 6.08
C TYR A 176 -11.93 -19.28 5.64
N PHE A 177 -12.13 -20.21 6.58
CA PHE A 177 -12.57 -21.58 6.29
C PHE A 177 -14.06 -21.81 6.55
N ASP A 178 -14.59 -21.26 7.64
CA ASP A 178 -15.94 -21.55 8.13
C ASP A 178 -16.99 -20.75 7.37
N GLU A 179 -16.69 -19.50 7.04
CA GLU A 179 -17.62 -18.64 6.33
C GLU A 179 -17.65 -18.97 4.83
N LYS A 180 -18.86 -19.14 4.32
CA LYS A 180 -19.08 -19.61 2.94
C LYS A 180 -20.16 -18.80 2.25
N ILE A 181 -19.93 -18.51 0.98
CA ILE A 181 -20.91 -17.90 0.09
C ILE A 181 -21.43 -18.99 -0.85
N LYS A 182 -22.72 -19.29 -0.74
CA LYS A 182 -23.40 -20.34 -1.53
C LYS A 182 -22.70 -21.71 -1.41
N GLY A 183 -22.26 -22.05 -0.19
CA GLY A 183 -21.59 -23.32 0.13
C GLY A 183 -20.13 -23.43 -0.33
N LYS A 184 -19.53 -22.35 -0.84
CA LYS A 184 -18.12 -22.28 -1.24
C LYS A 184 -17.35 -21.31 -0.35
N HIS A 185 -16.09 -21.61 -0.09
CA HIS A 185 -15.16 -20.73 0.62
C HIS A 185 -15.10 -19.34 -0.03
N LYS A 186 -15.05 -18.28 0.79
CA LYS A 186 -15.11 -16.88 0.31
C LYS A 186 -13.87 -16.50 -0.50
N VAL A 187 -12.70 -17.04 -0.17
CA VAL A 187 -11.40 -16.70 -0.78
C VAL A 187 -10.81 -17.90 -1.51
N ASP A 188 -10.57 -17.80 -2.81
CA ASP A 188 -10.00 -18.90 -3.62
C ASP A 188 -8.48 -18.98 -3.52
N VAL A 189 -7.80 -17.83 -3.46
CA VAL A 189 -6.33 -17.73 -3.38
C VAL A 189 -5.93 -16.95 -2.14
N MET A 190 -5.16 -17.55 -1.25
CA MET A 190 -4.59 -16.90 -0.07
C MET A 190 -3.09 -17.12 -0.04
N LEU A 191 -2.29 -16.05 -0.16
CA LEU A 191 -0.83 -16.13 -0.21
C LEU A 191 -0.22 -15.12 0.77
N GLY A 192 0.51 -15.60 1.78
CA GLY A 192 1.19 -14.73 2.73
C GLY A 192 1.91 -15.52 3.82
N GLY A 193 2.08 -14.91 4.99
CA GLY A 193 2.62 -15.56 6.18
C GLY A 193 1.53 -16.13 7.09
N GLY A 194 1.91 -16.49 8.32
CA GLY A 194 0.98 -16.78 9.41
C GLY A 194 0.68 -18.26 9.66
N VAL A 195 1.62 -19.18 9.41
CA VAL A 195 1.43 -20.62 9.71
C VAL A 195 0.92 -20.85 11.15
N LYS A 196 1.38 -20.04 12.11
CA LYS A 196 0.97 -20.15 13.52
C LYS A 196 -0.53 -19.98 13.75
N ASN A 197 -1.24 -19.24 12.91
CA ASN A 197 -2.70 -19.04 13.04
C ASN A 197 -3.51 -20.20 12.45
N PHE A 198 -2.93 -20.96 11.51
CA PHE A 198 -3.60 -22.06 10.80
C PHE A 198 -3.25 -23.44 11.37
N VAL A 199 -2.08 -23.60 11.96
CA VAL A 199 -1.63 -24.84 12.59
C VAL A 199 -1.57 -24.64 14.10
N ARG A 200 -2.71 -24.84 14.75
CA ARG A 200 -2.88 -24.63 16.19
C ARG A 200 -3.08 -25.95 16.91
N LYS A 201 -3.01 -25.90 18.24
CA LYS A 201 -3.24 -27.08 19.10
C LYS A 201 -4.69 -27.56 19.06
N ASP A 202 -5.63 -26.62 18.95
CA ASP A 202 -7.07 -26.86 18.89
C ASP A 202 -7.55 -27.23 17.48
N ARG A 203 -6.91 -26.68 16.44
CA ARG A 203 -7.38 -26.80 15.05
C ARG A 203 -6.23 -26.75 14.05
N ASN A 204 -6.32 -27.58 13.02
CA ASN A 204 -5.39 -27.56 11.90
C ASN A 204 -6.14 -27.23 10.60
N LEU A 205 -6.22 -25.94 10.32
CA LEU A 205 -6.91 -25.39 9.16
C LEU A 205 -6.21 -25.77 7.85
N THR A 206 -4.88 -25.99 7.83
CA THR A 206 -4.19 -26.37 6.59
C THR A 206 -4.65 -27.75 6.10
N GLU A 207 -4.86 -28.69 7.02
CA GLU A 207 -5.42 -30.01 6.68
C GLU A 207 -6.91 -29.93 6.32
N GLU A 208 -7.67 -29.02 6.92
CA GLU A 208 -9.07 -28.78 6.55
C GLU A 208 -9.20 -28.19 5.14
N PHE A 209 -8.38 -27.19 4.80
CA PHE A 209 -8.31 -26.61 3.46
C PHE A 209 -7.93 -27.67 2.41
N LYS A 210 -6.89 -28.49 2.69
CA LYS A 210 -6.51 -29.60 1.82
C LYS A 210 -7.65 -30.58 1.59
N LYS A 211 -8.37 -30.99 2.65
CA LYS A 211 -9.56 -31.85 2.54
C LYS A 211 -10.69 -31.20 1.73
N SER A 212 -10.78 -29.88 1.75
CA SER A 212 -11.76 -29.12 0.95
C SER A 212 -11.33 -28.87 -0.50
N GLY A 213 -10.13 -29.32 -0.92
CA GLY A 213 -9.65 -29.26 -2.30
C GLY A 213 -8.58 -28.21 -2.58
N TYR A 214 -8.10 -27.47 -1.57
CA TYR A 214 -7.06 -26.47 -1.74
C TYR A 214 -5.69 -27.15 -1.82
N SER A 215 -4.79 -26.58 -2.62
CA SER A 215 -3.37 -26.83 -2.44
C SER A 215 -2.87 -26.10 -1.20
N TYR A 216 -1.98 -26.72 -0.43
CA TYR A 216 -1.23 -26.06 0.64
C TYR A 216 0.25 -26.02 0.25
N VAL A 217 0.80 -24.81 0.11
CA VAL A 217 2.20 -24.58 -0.27
C VAL A 217 2.92 -23.77 0.80
N THR A 218 4.22 -24.01 0.93
CA THR A 218 5.04 -23.46 2.04
C THR A 218 6.33 -22.79 1.59
N ASP A 219 6.64 -22.84 0.29
CA ASP A 219 7.80 -22.20 -0.29
C ASP A 219 7.52 -21.74 -1.72
N ARG A 220 8.46 -20.96 -2.26
CA ARG A 220 8.44 -20.39 -3.60
C ARG A 220 8.33 -21.45 -4.69
N ASP A 221 9.09 -22.54 -4.60
CA ASP A 221 9.11 -23.57 -5.63
C ASP A 221 7.77 -24.31 -5.69
N GLN A 222 7.17 -24.61 -4.54
CA GLN A 222 5.82 -25.18 -4.46
C GLN A 222 4.77 -24.23 -5.05
N LEU A 223 4.84 -22.92 -4.74
CA LEU A 223 3.93 -21.92 -5.29
C LEU A 223 3.98 -21.87 -6.83
N LEU A 224 5.19 -21.80 -7.39
CA LEU A 224 5.41 -21.63 -8.83
C LEU A 224 5.05 -22.89 -9.64
N ASN A 225 5.21 -24.07 -9.03
CA ASN A 225 4.89 -25.35 -9.67
C ASN A 225 3.44 -25.79 -9.49
N ASP A 226 2.73 -25.29 -8.47
CA ASP A 226 1.32 -25.60 -8.27
C ASP A 226 0.45 -24.96 -9.37
N LYS A 227 -0.61 -25.68 -9.77
CA LYS A 227 -1.56 -25.25 -10.82
C LYS A 227 -3.02 -25.34 -10.38
N ASN A 228 -3.28 -25.64 -9.11
CA ASN A 228 -4.63 -25.71 -8.56
C ASN A 228 -5.27 -24.33 -8.56
N ASP A 229 -6.58 -24.28 -8.79
CA ASP A 229 -7.34 -23.02 -8.83
C ASP A 229 -7.51 -22.43 -7.43
N GLN A 230 -7.55 -23.29 -6.40
CA GLN A 230 -7.67 -22.90 -5.00
C GLN A 230 -6.40 -23.25 -4.23
N ILE A 231 -5.84 -22.27 -3.52
CA ILE A 231 -4.53 -22.40 -2.88
C ILE A 231 -4.46 -21.59 -1.58
N LEU A 232 -3.85 -22.23 -0.58
CA LEU A 232 -3.37 -21.62 0.65
C LEU A 232 -1.84 -21.70 0.65
N GLY A 233 -1.17 -20.56 0.48
CA GLY A 233 0.28 -20.42 0.59
C GLY A 233 0.65 -19.71 1.88
N LEU A 234 1.34 -20.40 2.78
CA LEU A 234 1.83 -19.84 4.04
C LEU A 234 3.36 -20.00 4.11
N PHE A 235 4.08 -18.91 3.86
CA PHE A 235 5.52 -18.92 3.60
C PHE A 235 6.39 -18.59 4.82
N ALA A 236 5.77 -18.22 5.94
CA ALA A 236 6.45 -17.89 7.19
C ALA A 236 5.56 -18.19 8.43
N PRO A 237 6.15 -18.41 9.63
CA PRO A 237 5.39 -18.62 10.85
C PRO A 237 4.48 -17.44 11.24
N GLY A 238 4.98 -16.22 11.05
CA GLY A 238 4.24 -14.95 11.13
C GLY A 238 4.30 -14.26 9.77
N GLY A 239 4.48 -12.95 9.73
CA GLY A 239 4.84 -12.22 8.50
C GLY A 239 6.10 -12.77 7.82
N LEU A 240 6.25 -12.50 6.53
CA LEU A 240 7.48 -12.82 5.79
C LEU A 240 8.65 -12.01 6.36
N ASP A 241 9.88 -12.36 6.01
CA ASP A 241 11.01 -11.46 6.27
C ASP A 241 10.89 -10.20 5.38
N LYS A 242 11.55 -9.09 5.75
CA LYS A 242 11.66 -7.91 4.88
C LYS A 242 12.33 -8.30 3.55
N MET A 243 11.98 -7.63 2.46
CA MET A 243 12.35 -7.98 1.08
C MET A 243 13.84 -8.24 0.94
N ILE A 244 14.68 -7.36 1.49
CA ILE A 244 16.14 -7.47 1.41
C ILE A 244 16.73 -8.65 2.21
N ASP A 245 15.98 -9.18 3.18
CA ASP A 245 16.41 -10.28 4.04
C ASP A 245 15.88 -11.64 3.58
N ARG A 246 14.86 -11.67 2.72
CA ARG A 246 14.27 -12.91 2.19
C ARG A 246 15.32 -13.76 1.48
N ASN A 247 15.24 -15.07 1.70
CA ASN A 247 16.05 -16.06 0.97
C ASN A 247 15.32 -16.56 -0.29
N GLU A 248 16.01 -17.33 -1.12
CA GLU A 248 15.46 -17.83 -2.40
C GLU A 248 14.22 -18.74 -2.29
N LYS A 249 13.90 -19.24 -1.09
CA LYS A 249 12.72 -20.09 -0.86
C LYS A 249 11.46 -19.28 -0.54
N THR A 250 11.59 -17.99 -0.26
CA THR A 250 10.45 -17.12 0.04
C THR A 250 10.04 -16.42 -1.25
N PRO A 251 8.77 -16.54 -1.70
CA PRO A 251 8.33 -15.85 -2.91
C PRO A 251 8.32 -14.33 -2.71
N SER A 252 8.60 -13.58 -3.77
CA SER A 252 8.40 -12.13 -3.76
C SER A 252 6.91 -11.76 -3.82
N LEU A 253 6.57 -10.51 -3.48
CA LEU A 253 5.19 -10.03 -3.64
C LEU A 253 4.75 -10.05 -5.11
N GLU A 254 5.68 -9.78 -6.04
CA GLU A 254 5.45 -9.91 -7.48
C GLU A 254 5.11 -11.35 -7.88
N GLU A 255 5.83 -12.34 -7.36
CA GLU A 255 5.59 -13.75 -7.67
C GLU A 255 4.24 -14.22 -7.11
N MET A 256 3.91 -13.85 -5.88
CA MET A 256 2.60 -14.14 -5.29
C MET A 256 1.47 -13.46 -6.07
N THR A 257 1.65 -12.20 -6.49
CA THR A 257 0.68 -11.46 -7.31
C THR A 257 0.43 -12.13 -8.64
N ASN A 258 1.48 -12.49 -9.38
CA ASN A 258 1.37 -13.19 -10.66
C ASN A 258 0.70 -14.56 -10.50
N ALA A 259 1.07 -15.33 -9.46
CA ALA A 259 0.50 -16.63 -9.17
C ALA A 259 -1.00 -16.55 -8.84
N ALA A 260 -1.44 -15.50 -8.14
CA ALA A 260 -2.84 -15.23 -7.87
C ALA A 260 -3.60 -14.85 -9.15
N ILE A 261 -3.08 -13.90 -9.93
CA ILE A 261 -3.68 -13.48 -11.20
C ILE A 261 -3.84 -14.67 -12.17
N GLU A 262 -2.83 -15.53 -12.30
CA GLU A 262 -2.88 -16.72 -13.18
C GLU A 262 -4.06 -17.65 -12.84
N ARG A 263 -4.33 -17.87 -11.55
CA ARG A 263 -5.43 -18.73 -11.07
C ARG A 263 -6.78 -18.04 -11.21
N LEU A 264 -6.89 -16.82 -10.72
CA LEU A 264 -8.15 -16.07 -10.67
C LEU A 264 -8.67 -15.72 -12.07
N ASN A 265 -7.79 -15.43 -13.02
CA ASN A 265 -8.15 -15.08 -14.39
C ASN A 265 -8.77 -16.25 -15.20
N LYS A 266 -8.71 -17.49 -14.69
CA LYS A 266 -9.39 -18.64 -15.32
C LYS A 266 -10.92 -18.50 -15.28
N ASN A 267 -11.45 -17.69 -14.36
CA ASN A 267 -12.89 -17.46 -14.23
C ASN A 267 -13.40 -16.44 -15.25
N LYS A 268 -14.30 -16.88 -16.14
CA LYS A 268 -14.90 -16.05 -17.20
C LYS A 268 -15.74 -14.88 -16.67
N ASN A 269 -16.22 -14.94 -15.43
CA ASN A 269 -16.93 -13.85 -14.77
C ASN A 269 -15.98 -12.76 -14.23
N GLY A 270 -14.68 -13.00 -14.29
CA GLY A 270 -13.62 -12.16 -13.75
C GLY A 270 -13.33 -12.43 -12.28
N PHE A 271 -12.53 -11.57 -11.67
CA PHE A 271 -12.08 -11.72 -10.29
C PHE A 271 -11.96 -10.41 -9.51
N PHE A 272 -11.90 -10.54 -8.19
CA PHE A 272 -11.43 -9.50 -7.28
C PHE A 272 -10.15 -9.99 -6.60
N LEU A 273 -9.12 -9.15 -6.54
CA LEU A 273 -7.85 -9.45 -5.90
C LEU A 273 -7.42 -8.26 -5.03
N MET A 274 -7.07 -8.53 -3.78
CA MET A 274 -6.35 -7.59 -2.93
C MET A 274 -4.88 -8.05 -2.78
N VAL A 275 -3.95 -7.13 -2.98
CA VAL A 275 -2.50 -7.35 -2.80
C VAL A 275 -1.95 -6.31 -1.84
N GLU A 276 -1.19 -6.75 -0.83
CA GLU A 276 -0.64 -5.86 0.18
C GLU A 276 0.89 -5.93 0.21
N GLY A 277 1.54 -4.76 0.11
CA GLY A 277 2.92 -4.55 0.55
C GLY A 277 2.92 -4.19 2.03
N SER A 278 2.74 -5.20 2.89
CA SER A 278 2.38 -5.03 4.30
C SER A 278 3.50 -4.46 5.16
N GLN A 279 4.75 -4.66 4.77
CA GLN A 279 5.89 -4.38 5.66
C GLN A 279 6.55 -3.02 5.42
N ILE A 280 6.03 -2.21 4.51
CA ILE A 280 6.38 -0.78 4.41
C ILE A 280 6.05 -0.12 5.75
N ASP A 281 4.86 -0.37 6.28
CA ASP A 281 4.40 0.07 7.59
C ASP A 281 5.29 -0.41 8.73
N TRP A 282 5.60 -1.71 8.79
CA TRP A 282 6.44 -2.25 9.86
C TRP A 282 7.83 -1.63 9.89
N ALA A 283 8.42 -1.36 8.72
CA ALA A 283 9.69 -0.63 8.65
C ALA A 283 9.52 0.85 9.05
N GLY A 284 8.38 1.46 8.73
CA GLY A 284 8.03 2.81 9.18
C GLY A 284 7.84 2.93 10.69
N HIS A 285 7.28 1.91 11.34
CA HIS A 285 7.16 1.84 12.79
C HIS A 285 8.53 1.76 13.48
N ASP A 286 9.45 1.00 12.87
CA ASP A 286 10.85 0.88 13.33
C ASP A 286 11.64 2.18 13.11
N ASN A 287 11.29 2.94 12.08
CA ASN A 287 12.10 4.01 11.49
C ASN A 287 13.31 3.48 10.70
N ASP A 288 13.16 2.28 10.14
CA ASP A 288 14.14 1.64 9.27
C ASP A 288 13.93 2.07 7.80
N ILE A 289 14.70 3.07 7.37
CA ILE A 289 14.67 3.52 5.98
C ILE A 289 15.20 2.46 4.99
N VAL A 290 16.06 1.53 5.43
CA VAL A 290 16.57 0.44 4.59
C VAL A 290 15.45 -0.55 4.32
N GLY A 291 14.80 -1.04 5.38
CA GLY A 291 13.63 -1.90 5.29
C GLY A 291 12.52 -1.28 4.46
N ALA A 292 12.16 -0.02 4.75
CA ALA A 292 11.10 0.69 4.06
C ALA A 292 11.35 0.79 2.55
N MET A 293 12.55 1.17 2.12
CA MET A 293 12.87 1.29 0.70
C MET A 293 12.98 -0.06 0.00
N SER A 294 13.39 -1.13 0.71
CA SER A 294 13.35 -2.49 0.15
C SER A 294 11.93 -2.99 -0.09
N GLU A 295 11.00 -2.69 0.82
CA GLU A 295 9.59 -3.06 0.69
C GLU A 295 8.87 -2.22 -0.38
N MET A 296 9.22 -0.93 -0.51
CA MET A 296 8.76 -0.08 -1.62
C MET A 296 9.16 -0.66 -2.99
N GLU A 297 10.37 -1.23 -3.11
CA GLU A 297 10.80 -1.89 -4.34
C GLU A 297 9.97 -3.14 -4.65
N ASP A 298 9.68 -3.98 -3.64
CA ASP A 298 8.85 -5.17 -3.83
C ASP A 298 7.41 -4.81 -4.22
N PHE A 299 6.83 -3.81 -3.55
CA PHE A 299 5.49 -3.33 -3.83
C PHE A 299 5.36 -2.74 -5.23
N GLU A 300 6.35 -1.96 -5.71
CA GLU A 300 6.32 -1.48 -7.09
C GLU A 300 6.38 -2.61 -8.11
N LYS A 301 7.17 -3.67 -7.86
CA LYS A 301 7.22 -4.84 -8.76
C LYS A 301 5.86 -5.53 -8.86
N ALA A 302 5.17 -5.71 -7.73
CA ALA A 302 3.82 -6.25 -7.70
C ALA A 302 2.79 -5.33 -8.40
N PHE A 303 2.87 -4.02 -8.17
CA PHE A 303 2.04 -3.04 -8.86
C PHE A 303 2.26 -3.08 -10.37
N LYS A 304 3.52 -3.10 -10.81
CA LYS A 304 3.88 -3.23 -12.23
C LYS A 304 3.34 -4.52 -12.83
N ALA A 305 3.41 -5.65 -12.13
CA ALA A 305 2.84 -6.91 -12.61
C ALA A 305 1.31 -6.81 -12.83
N ALA A 306 0.58 -6.20 -11.89
CA ALA A 306 -0.86 -5.96 -12.04
C ALA A 306 -1.17 -5.05 -13.24
N ILE A 307 -0.39 -3.97 -13.43
CA ILE A 307 -0.52 -3.06 -14.57
C ILE A 307 -0.25 -3.78 -15.90
N GLU A 308 0.81 -4.59 -15.99
CA GLU A 308 1.15 -5.33 -17.20
C GLU A 308 0.11 -6.39 -17.55
N PHE A 309 -0.50 -7.04 -16.56
CA PHE A 309 -1.67 -7.88 -16.76
C PHE A 309 -2.85 -7.06 -17.31
N ALA A 310 -3.19 -5.94 -16.66
CA ALA A 310 -4.33 -5.12 -17.04
C ALA A 310 -4.20 -4.51 -18.45
N LYS A 311 -2.99 -4.12 -18.86
CA LYS A 311 -2.68 -3.66 -20.23
C LYS A 311 -3.03 -4.73 -21.28
N LYS A 312 -2.75 -6.00 -20.97
CA LYS A 312 -3.02 -7.14 -21.86
C LYS A 312 -4.49 -7.51 -21.87
N ASP A 313 -5.12 -7.58 -20.69
CA ASP A 313 -6.51 -8.01 -20.53
C ASP A 313 -7.54 -6.96 -21.00
N LYS A 314 -7.22 -5.67 -20.84
CA LYS A 314 -8.06 -4.50 -21.21
C LYS A 314 -9.41 -4.39 -20.49
N ASN A 315 -9.80 -5.37 -19.67
CA ASN A 315 -11.05 -5.40 -18.89
C ASN A 315 -10.75 -5.40 -17.37
N THR A 316 -9.55 -4.99 -16.99
CA THR A 316 -9.07 -4.98 -15.61
C THR A 316 -8.90 -3.54 -15.14
N LEU A 317 -9.53 -3.21 -14.03
CA LEU A 317 -9.25 -2.02 -13.24
C LEU A 317 -8.19 -2.38 -12.19
N VAL A 318 -7.11 -1.59 -12.15
CA VAL A 318 -6.10 -1.65 -11.10
C VAL A 318 -6.19 -0.35 -10.32
N VAL A 319 -6.29 -0.44 -8.99
CA VAL A 319 -6.23 0.69 -8.07
C VAL A 319 -5.14 0.38 -7.05
N ALA A 320 -4.22 1.30 -6.82
CA ALA A 320 -3.24 1.20 -5.75
C ALA A 320 -3.31 2.42 -4.83
N THR A 321 -3.11 2.23 -3.53
CA THR A 321 -3.10 3.30 -2.53
C THR A 321 -2.36 2.84 -1.27
N ALA A 322 -2.42 3.65 -0.21
CA ALA A 322 -2.05 3.27 1.14
C ALA A 322 -3.29 3.34 2.03
N ASP A 323 -3.27 2.63 3.15
CA ASP A 323 -4.28 2.73 4.20
C ASP A 323 -4.06 3.94 5.11
N HIS A 324 -2.80 4.23 5.42
CA HIS A 324 -2.29 5.42 6.12
C HIS A 324 -0.83 5.71 5.77
N ALA A 325 -0.24 6.69 6.44
CA ALA A 325 1.20 6.91 6.46
C ALA A 325 1.77 6.55 7.82
N THR A 326 3.04 6.14 7.86
CA THR A 326 3.69 5.65 9.08
C THR A 326 5.05 6.31 9.32
N GLY A 327 5.38 6.56 10.59
CA GLY A 327 6.67 7.08 11.05
C GLY A 327 6.85 8.60 10.91
N GLY A 328 6.00 9.25 10.09
CA GLY A 328 6.16 10.65 9.70
C GLY A 328 7.51 10.89 9.01
N LEU A 329 7.84 10.02 8.06
CA LEU A 329 9.06 10.05 7.26
C LEU A 329 9.26 11.42 6.59
N SER A 330 10.47 11.99 6.71
CA SER A 330 10.92 13.17 6.00
C SER A 330 12.22 12.95 5.23
N LEU A 331 12.34 13.59 4.07
CA LEU A 331 13.52 13.56 3.21
C LEU A 331 14.30 14.85 3.40
N GLY A 332 15.37 14.77 4.18
CA GLY A 332 15.99 15.93 4.81
C GLY A 332 15.56 16.04 6.27
N ALA A 333 16.53 16.32 7.13
CA ALA A 333 16.40 16.36 8.58
C ALA A 333 17.49 17.26 9.18
N ASN A 334 17.31 17.71 10.42
CA ASN A 334 18.33 18.42 11.20
C ASN A 334 18.90 19.69 10.53
N GLY A 335 18.09 20.37 9.71
CA GLY A 335 18.49 21.56 8.97
C GLY A 335 19.35 21.27 7.72
N GLU A 336 19.56 20.00 7.37
CA GLU A 336 20.24 19.60 6.14
C GLU A 336 19.26 19.46 4.98
N TYR A 337 19.56 20.13 3.87
CA TYR A 337 18.77 20.15 2.64
C TYR A 337 19.23 19.05 1.67
N ASN A 338 19.39 17.83 2.19
CA ASN A 338 19.83 16.67 1.42
C ASN A 338 19.02 15.43 1.82
N PHE A 339 18.87 14.49 0.89
CA PHE A 339 18.48 13.11 1.16
C PHE A 339 19.46 12.22 0.38
N LYS A 340 20.30 11.46 1.09
CA LYS A 340 21.40 10.71 0.49
C LYS A 340 21.02 9.24 0.39
N VAL A 341 20.89 8.74 -0.83
CA VAL A 341 20.48 7.36 -1.08
C VAL A 341 21.63 6.35 -1.00
N ASP A 342 22.88 6.79 -1.18
CA ASP A 342 24.04 5.90 -1.17
C ASP A 342 24.20 5.10 0.13
N PRO A 343 24.02 5.67 1.34
CA PRO A 343 24.03 4.89 2.58
C PRO A 343 22.94 3.81 2.61
N ILE A 344 21.74 4.10 2.11
CA ILE A 344 20.63 3.15 2.06
C ILE A 344 20.98 2.01 1.09
N LYS A 345 21.47 2.35 -0.10
CA LYS A 345 21.89 1.40 -1.15
C LYS A 345 23.08 0.52 -0.73
N ALA A 346 23.88 0.97 0.24
CA ALA A 346 25.00 0.20 0.76
C ALA A 346 24.58 -0.96 1.66
N ALA A 347 23.34 -0.97 2.18
CA ALA A 347 22.84 -2.05 3.00
C ALA A 347 22.57 -3.32 2.16
N LYS A 348 22.94 -4.48 2.70
CA LYS A 348 22.66 -5.81 2.12
C LYS A 348 21.62 -6.59 2.94
N ARG A 349 21.33 -6.14 4.14
CA ARG A 349 20.36 -6.67 5.11
C ARG A 349 19.81 -5.51 5.92
N THR A 350 18.65 -5.69 6.54
CA THR A 350 18.08 -4.69 7.45
C THR A 350 18.91 -4.55 8.74
N PRO A 351 18.79 -3.39 9.42
CA PRO A 351 19.14 -3.22 10.82
C PRO A 351 18.66 -4.38 11.72
N ASP A 352 17.38 -4.79 11.66
CA ASP A 352 16.82 -5.86 12.49
C ASP A 352 17.53 -7.20 12.24
N PHE A 353 17.81 -7.56 10.98
CA PHE A 353 18.56 -8.77 10.66
C PHE A 353 19.95 -8.75 11.30
N MET A 354 20.68 -7.63 11.17
CA MET A 354 22.02 -7.48 11.76
C MET A 354 21.97 -7.52 13.29
N ALA A 355 20.98 -6.88 13.90
CA ALA A 355 20.77 -6.87 15.33
C ALA A 355 20.49 -8.27 15.89
N ASN A 356 19.67 -9.06 15.20
CA ASN A 356 19.40 -10.45 15.55
C ASN A 356 20.66 -11.33 15.53
N GLU A 357 21.54 -11.17 14.54
CA GLU A 357 22.81 -11.91 14.49
C GLU A 357 23.73 -11.51 15.65
N ILE A 358 23.86 -10.21 15.93
CA ILE A 358 24.68 -9.69 17.02
C ILE A 358 24.16 -10.16 18.39
N ALA A 359 22.84 -10.09 18.62
CA ALA A 359 22.21 -10.55 19.86
C ALA A 359 22.44 -12.05 20.12
N LYS A 360 22.54 -12.86 19.05
CA LYS A 360 22.90 -14.28 19.10
C LYS A 360 24.41 -14.54 19.32
N GLY A 361 25.23 -13.49 19.32
CA GLY A 361 26.65 -13.54 19.66
C GLY A 361 27.60 -13.35 18.47
N ALA A 362 27.10 -12.93 17.30
CA ALA A 362 27.99 -12.54 16.19
C ALA A 362 28.84 -11.31 16.58
N ASN A 363 30.05 -11.22 16.03
CA ASN A 363 30.91 -10.06 16.23
C ASN A 363 30.31 -8.83 15.53
N VAL A 364 30.21 -7.70 16.23
CA VAL A 364 29.61 -6.46 15.72
C VAL A 364 30.32 -5.95 14.48
N GLU A 365 31.64 -5.74 14.54
CA GLU A 365 32.42 -5.18 13.44
C GLU A 365 32.38 -6.07 12.20
N GLU A 366 32.52 -7.38 12.37
CA GLU A 366 32.42 -8.33 11.27
C GLU A 366 31.02 -8.35 10.64
N THR A 367 29.97 -8.27 11.47
CA THR A 367 28.57 -8.25 11.01
C THR A 367 28.28 -6.98 10.21
N LEU A 368 28.59 -5.80 10.77
CA LEU A 368 28.39 -4.52 10.10
C LEU A 368 29.18 -4.45 8.79
N LYS A 369 30.46 -4.86 8.80
CA LYS A 369 31.29 -4.88 7.58
C LYS A 369 30.78 -5.85 6.52
N LYS A 370 30.19 -6.97 6.92
CA LYS A 370 29.63 -7.97 5.99
C LYS A 370 28.40 -7.42 5.27
N TYR A 371 27.54 -6.71 5.99
CA TYR A 371 26.22 -6.33 5.50
C TYR A 371 26.07 -4.85 5.12
N ILE A 372 27.07 -4.01 5.40
CA ILE A 372 27.08 -2.60 5.02
C ILE A 372 28.28 -2.33 4.12
N ASP A 373 28.03 -2.04 2.85
CA ASP A 373 29.06 -1.70 1.86
C ASP A 373 29.45 -0.23 1.93
N LEU A 374 29.77 0.23 3.14
CA LEU A 374 30.15 1.59 3.44
C LEU A 374 31.21 1.59 4.53
N GLN A 375 32.19 2.49 4.42
CA GLN A 375 33.15 2.68 5.50
C GLN A 375 32.47 3.39 6.69
N LEU A 376 32.22 2.61 7.74
CA LEU A 376 31.72 3.12 9.02
C LEU A 376 32.83 3.82 9.82
N THR A 377 32.47 4.83 10.61
CA THR A 377 33.41 5.49 11.51
C THR A 377 33.61 4.67 12.78
N PRO A 378 34.73 4.88 13.51
CA PRO A 378 34.91 4.26 14.82
C PRO A 378 33.78 4.56 15.80
N GLU A 379 33.19 5.76 15.75
CA GLU A 379 32.09 6.18 16.62
C GLU A 379 30.79 5.43 16.33
N GLU A 380 30.47 5.21 15.06
CA GLU A 380 29.29 4.44 14.64
C GLU A 380 29.40 2.98 15.08
N ILE A 381 30.56 2.37 14.83
CA ILE A 381 30.85 1.00 15.29
C ILE A 381 30.78 0.92 16.81
N LYS A 382 31.37 1.90 17.51
CA LYS A 382 31.36 1.98 18.98
C LYS A 382 29.93 2.06 19.52
N ALA A 383 29.04 2.84 18.90
CA ALA A 383 27.65 2.97 19.34
C ALA A 383 26.93 1.60 19.39
N VAL A 384 27.14 0.76 18.37
CA VAL A 384 26.57 -0.60 18.34
C VAL A 384 27.29 -1.53 19.34
N ASN A 385 28.63 -1.47 19.40
CA ASN A 385 29.44 -2.26 20.33
C ASN A 385 29.10 -2.02 21.81
N ASP A 386 28.79 -0.79 22.19
CA ASP A 386 28.44 -0.44 23.57
C ASP A 386 27.11 -1.10 23.99
N ILE A 387 26.19 -1.32 23.03
CA ILE A 387 24.85 -1.86 23.27
C ILE A 387 24.81 -3.38 23.11
N ALA A 388 25.63 -3.95 22.21
CA ALA A 388 25.67 -5.39 21.90
C ALA A 388 25.72 -6.33 23.13
N PRO A 389 26.44 -6.03 24.23
CA PRO A 389 26.43 -6.87 25.44
C PRO A 389 25.06 -7.05 26.09
N SER A 390 24.11 -6.13 25.85
CA SER A 390 22.74 -6.25 26.38
C SER A 390 21.95 -7.39 25.73
N LYS A 391 22.32 -7.79 24.51
CA LYS A 391 21.57 -8.74 23.65
C LYS A 391 20.12 -8.34 23.39
N ASP A 392 19.79 -7.08 23.64
CA ASP A 392 18.48 -6.50 23.41
C ASP A 392 18.40 -6.12 21.93
N VAL A 393 17.67 -6.93 21.15
CA VAL A 393 17.58 -6.79 19.68
C VAL A 393 17.15 -5.38 19.31
N THR A 394 16.06 -4.88 19.90
CA THR A 394 15.54 -3.53 19.63
C THR A 394 16.58 -2.44 19.88
N LYS A 395 17.38 -2.53 20.96
CA LYS A 395 18.40 -1.49 21.19
C LYS A 395 19.56 -1.56 20.20
N ILE A 396 19.97 -2.76 19.81
CA ILE A 396 21.04 -2.96 18.83
C ILE A 396 20.57 -2.48 17.46
N ASP A 397 19.34 -2.82 17.11
CA ASP A 397 18.64 -2.43 15.90
C ASP A 397 18.56 -0.91 15.76
N ASN A 398 17.97 -0.22 16.74
CA ASN A 398 17.89 1.25 16.76
C ASN A 398 19.27 1.93 16.61
N ALA A 399 20.33 1.32 17.15
CA ALA A 399 21.68 1.86 17.01
C ALA A 399 22.24 1.72 15.58
N ILE A 400 21.85 0.67 14.86
CA ILE A 400 22.21 0.45 13.46
C ILE A 400 21.35 1.33 12.54
N GLU A 401 20.04 1.43 12.80
CA GLU A 401 19.14 2.36 12.10
C GLU A 401 19.65 3.80 12.17
N ASP A 402 20.10 4.23 13.34
CA ASP A 402 20.66 5.56 13.58
C ASP A 402 21.81 5.89 12.63
N ILE A 403 22.64 4.90 12.25
CA ILE A 403 23.71 5.07 11.28
C ILE A 403 23.13 5.40 9.91
N PHE A 404 22.15 4.61 9.46
CA PHE A 404 21.51 4.82 8.17
C PHE A 404 20.74 6.13 8.13
N ASN A 405 19.92 6.42 9.15
CA ASN A 405 19.11 7.64 9.24
C ASN A 405 19.98 8.89 9.25
N LYS A 406 21.06 8.94 10.04
CA LYS A 406 21.99 10.08 10.07
C LYS A 406 22.74 10.24 8.75
N ARG A 407 23.27 9.16 8.19
CA ARG A 407 24.04 9.25 6.93
C ARG A 407 23.17 9.57 5.71
N SER A 408 21.95 9.06 5.68
CA SER A 408 20.97 9.33 4.62
C SER A 408 20.25 10.67 4.79
N VAL A 409 20.37 11.29 5.96
CA VAL A 409 19.63 12.52 6.32
C VAL A 409 18.11 12.26 6.30
N THR A 410 17.72 11.08 6.79
CA THR A 410 16.32 10.68 6.95
C THR A 410 15.80 11.17 8.29
N GLY A 411 14.60 11.77 8.28
CA GLY A 411 13.91 12.18 9.50
C GLY A 411 12.67 11.34 9.77
N TRP A 412 12.34 11.22 11.05
CA TRP A 412 11.19 10.51 11.57
C TRP A 412 10.61 11.31 12.73
N THR A 413 9.29 11.21 12.97
CA THR A 413 8.60 11.99 14.01
C THR A 413 7.91 11.14 15.05
N THR A 414 7.66 9.86 14.75
CA THR A 414 6.93 8.93 15.60
C THR A 414 7.31 7.49 15.21
N GLY A 415 7.08 6.52 16.07
CA GLY A 415 7.05 5.10 15.70
C GLY A 415 5.61 4.60 15.50
N GLY A 416 4.70 5.48 15.07
CA GLY A 416 3.28 5.22 14.88
C GLY A 416 2.76 5.78 13.56
N HIS A 417 1.45 5.72 13.34
CA HIS A 417 0.85 6.28 12.14
C HIS A 417 0.74 7.80 12.19
N THR A 418 0.58 8.41 11.02
CA THR A 418 0.39 9.85 10.83
C THR A 418 -0.87 10.14 10.00
N GLY A 419 -1.47 11.32 10.20
CA GLY A 419 -2.82 11.64 9.76
C GLY A 419 -2.93 12.31 8.38
N GLU A 420 -1.86 12.38 7.60
CA GLU A 420 -1.90 12.94 6.25
C GLU A 420 -2.73 12.11 5.26
N ASP A 421 -3.23 12.79 4.23
CA ASP A 421 -3.82 12.14 3.06
C ASP A 421 -2.75 11.32 2.33
N VAL A 422 -3.18 10.22 1.71
CA VAL A 422 -2.32 9.29 0.96
C VAL A 422 -2.69 9.26 -0.52
N ASN A 423 -1.75 8.87 -1.37
CA ASN A 423 -1.94 8.91 -2.82
C ASN A 423 -2.84 7.77 -3.32
N VAL A 424 -3.56 8.03 -4.42
CA VAL A 424 -4.36 7.04 -5.15
C VAL A 424 -3.87 6.95 -6.60
N TYR A 425 -3.57 5.73 -7.02
CA TYR A 425 -3.09 5.38 -8.35
C TYR A 425 -4.13 4.51 -9.04
N ALA A 426 -4.37 4.71 -10.33
CA ALA A 426 -5.33 3.88 -11.05
C ALA A 426 -5.00 3.69 -12.54
N PHE A 427 -5.28 2.49 -13.04
CA PHE A 427 -5.12 2.11 -14.43
C PHE A 427 -6.29 1.24 -14.91
N GLY A 428 -6.60 1.32 -16.21
CA GLY A 428 -7.65 0.54 -16.84
C GLY A 428 -9.00 1.27 -16.94
N PRO A 429 -10.06 0.57 -17.38
CA PRO A 429 -11.38 1.17 -17.52
C PRO A 429 -11.90 1.63 -16.14
N GLY A 430 -12.49 2.83 -16.09
CA GLY A 430 -12.99 3.42 -14.83
C GLY A 430 -11.93 4.11 -13.97
N LYS A 431 -10.66 4.19 -14.38
CA LYS A 431 -9.60 4.84 -13.57
C LYS A 431 -9.92 6.28 -13.13
N TYR A 432 -10.64 7.04 -13.97
CA TYR A 432 -10.99 8.43 -13.72
C TYR A 432 -11.98 8.58 -12.56
N LEU A 433 -12.67 7.51 -12.17
CA LEU A 433 -13.51 7.52 -10.98
C LEU A 433 -12.70 7.86 -9.73
N PHE A 434 -11.40 7.54 -9.72
CA PHE A 434 -10.49 7.71 -8.59
C PHE A 434 -9.72 9.03 -8.58
N SER A 435 -10.04 9.95 -9.50
CA SER A 435 -9.34 11.23 -9.61
C SER A 435 -9.74 12.23 -8.52
N GLY A 436 -8.79 13.07 -8.10
CA GLY A 436 -9.00 14.14 -7.12
C GLY A 436 -8.92 13.68 -5.66
N VAL A 437 -9.41 14.51 -4.74
CA VAL A 437 -9.42 14.23 -3.30
C VAL A 437 -10.68 13.45 -2.93
N GLN A 438 -10.54 12.36 -2.19
CA GLN A 438 -11.66 11.47 -1.84
C GLN A 438 -11.57 10.87 -0.43
N GLU A 439 -12.64 10.21 0.00
CA GLU A 439 -12.63 9.38 1.21
C GLU A 439 -12.11 7.98 0.87
N ASN A 440 -11.39 7.32 1.78
CA ASN A 440 -10.97 5.92 1.60
C ASN A 440 -12.14 4.94 1.40
N THR A 441 -13.33 5.26 1.94
CA THR A 441 -14.57 4.51 1.68
C THR A 441 -15.00 4.47 0.20
N ASN A 442 -14.53 5.41 -0.62
CA ASN A 442 -14.91 5.48 -2.03
C ASN A 442 -14.31 4.34 -2.86
N ILE A 443 -13.23 3.71 -2.39
CA ILE A 443 -12.67 2.51 -3.03
C ILE A 443 -13.73 1.40 -3.03
N ALA A 444 -14.23 1.02 -1.85
CA ALA A 444 -15.25 -0.01 -1.74
C ALA A 444 -16.54 0.36 -2.49
N LYS A 445 -17.06 1.57 -2.29
CA LYS A 445 -18.32 2.03 -2.92
C LYS A 445 -18.31 1.87 -4.44
N ARG A 446 -17.21 2.29 -5.08
CA ARG A 446 -17.08 2.15 -6.54
C ARG A 446 -16.88 0.71 -6.97
N VAL A 447 -16.14 -0.08 -6.20
CA VAL A 447 -15.97 -1.50 -6.49
C VAL A 447 -17.31 -2.24 -6.36
N PHE A 448 -18.16 -1.91 -5.38
CA PHE A 448 -19.52 -2.44 -5.29
C PHE A 448 -20.36 -2.11 -6.53
N ASP A 449 -20.30 -0.88 -7.02
CA ASP A 449 -20.98 -0.47 -8.25
C ASP A 449 -20.45 -1.24 -9.48
N ILE A 450 -19.13 -1.42 -9.57
CA ILE A 450 -18.45 -2.13 -10.68
C ILE A 450 -18.77 -3.63 -10.68
N VAL A 451 -18.71 -4.28 -9.51
CA VAL A 451 -19.07 -5.70 -9.34
C VAL A 451 -20.58 -5.89 -9.54
N GLY A 452 -21.36 -4.85 -9.22
CA GLY A 452 -22.80 -4.75 -9.41
C GLY A 452 -23.57 -5.10 -8.14
N GLY A 453 -24.75 -4.48 -7.98
CA GLY A 453 -25.60 -4.63 -6.79
C GLY A 453 -25.69 -3.37 -5.92
N GLY A 454 -24.87 -2.36 -6.21
CA GLY A 454 -24.76 -1.13 -5.41
C GLY A 454 -24.10 -1.38 -4.05
N ASP A 455 -23.88 -0.31 -3.30
CA ASP A 455 -23.34 -0.33 -1.94
C ASP A 455 -24.36 -1.02 -0.97
N PRO A 456 -24.04 -2.23 -0.47
CA PRO A 456 -24.92 -2.97 0.45
C PRO A 456 -24.94 -2.38 1.86
N ASN A 457 -23.96 -1.53 2.20
CA ASN A 457 -23.78 -0.94 3.52
C ASN A 457 -24.22 0.53 3.56
N LYS A 458 -24.92 0.99 2.50
CA LYS A 458 -25.37 2.38 2.38
C LYS A 458 -26.17 2.81 3.62
N GLY A 459 -25.63 3.80 4.33
CA GLY A 459 -26.27 4.38 5.52
C GLY A 459 -25.83 3.76 6.86
N ARG A 460 -24.97 2.74 6.84
CA ARG A 460 -24.32 2.22 8.05
C ARG A 460 -23.16 3.12 8.48
N ARG A 461 -22.87 3.10 9.78
CA ARG A 461 -21.77 3.81 10.45
C ARG A 461 -21.22 2.91 11.53
#